data_AF-A0A2A9NXJ6-F1
#
_entry.id   AF-A0A2A9NXJ6-F1
#
_cell.length_a   1.000
_cell.length_b   1.000
_cell.length_c   1.000
_cell.angle_alpha   90.00
_cell.angle_beta   90.00
_cell.angle_gamma   90.00
#
_symmetry.space_group_name_H-M   'P 1'
#
loop_
_entity.id
_entity.type
_entity.pdbx_description
1 polymer ?
#
loop_
_entity_poly.entity_id
_entity_poly.type
_entity_poly.pdbx_seq_one_letter_code
_entity_poly.pdbx_strand_id
1 'polypeptide(L)'
;MYPLLSPPGDSSLFQAPRRYVVTNLNDSGAGSFRDAVSQPHRTVVFAVGGIIYITSRIVVSHDITIAGQTAPGQGITVYGNGISYSNADNTITRYIRYRMGISGDSGKDTITIAEGANMIFDHVSVSWGRDETFSINGPVSNITISDSIIAQGLQTHSCGGLTQTDGGVSIIRTLYIDNQTRNPKVKGVNEFVNNVVYNWGGGGGYIAGDSDGPSEANILNNIFISGPSTSVHPCEDSLLYVFSCSWLASHPRNANFHAYVSNNYYDPDQDGTLDGWILAETTENYSDIDFQASKYPYPTVKTLLSPTDALTKVMTSAGASKVRDRPLVDTDRDGIPDSYEIAHGTNPTVNDSANIASNGYANKLMSHLLVSKELTLSKISRIT
;
A
#
# COMPACT_ATOMS: atom_id res chain seq x y z
N MET A 1 50.06 40.07 11.05
CA MET A 1 49.30 38.87 11.47
C MET A 1 48.29 39.36 12.50
N TYR A 2 46.99 39.40 12.24
CA TYR A 2 46.15 38.34 11.66
C TYR A 2 45.30 38.86 10.49
N PRO A 3 45.28 38.17 9.33
CA PRO A 3 44.28 38.44 8.33
C PRO A 3 42.91 37.94 8.82
N LEU A 4 41.85 38.71 8.55
CA LEU A 4 40.47 38.28 8.67
C LEU A 4 40.26 37.08 7.73
N LEU A 5 40.14 35.90 8.30
CA LEU A 5 39.65 34.73 7.60
C LEU A 5 38.17 34.97 7.30
N SER A 6 37.83 35.07 6.02
CA SER A 6 36.47 34.80 5.57
C SER A 6 36.06 33.42 6.11
N PRO A 7 34.88 33.25 6.70
CA PRO A 7 34.42 31.93 7.07
C PRO A 7 34.40 31.05 5.81
N PRO A 8 34.80 29.78 5.88
CA PRO A 8 34.69 28.87 4.76
C PRO A 8 33.23 28.88 4.31
N GLY A 9 33.01 29.23 3.05
CA GLY A 9 31.71 29.11 2.42
C GLY A 9 31.28 27.66 2.48
N ASP A 10 30.33 27.37 3.37
CA ASP A 10 29.55 26.15 3.30
C ASP A 10 28.76 26.22 1.99
N SER A 11 29.37 25.61 0.98
CA SER A 11 28.78 25.36 -0.33
C SER A 11 28.22 23.94 -0.37
N SER A 12 27.54 23.52 0.70
CA SER A 12 26.38 22.63 0.57
C SER A 12 25.26 23.38 -0.16
N LEU A 13 25.56 23.77 -1.40
CA LEU A 13 24.62 24.25 -2.38
C LEU A 13 23.55 23.18 -2.46
N PHE A 14 22.30 23.54 -2.14
CA PHE A 14 21.13 22.83 -2.63
C PHE A 14 21.32 22.62 -4.13
N GLN A 15 21.85 21.46 -4.52
CA GLN A 15 22.01 21.13 -5.91
C GLN A 15 20.60 20.92 -6.44
N ALA A 16 20.13 21.86 -7.26
CA ALA A 16 18.82 21.75 -7.88
C ALA A 16 18.73 20.36 -8.54
N PRO A 17 17.68 19.57 -8.26
CA PRO A 17 17.64 18.19 -8.69
C PRO A 17 17.76 18.12 -10.21
N ARG A 18 18.68 17.28 -10.68
CA ARG A 18 18.90 17.10 -12.11
C ARG A 18 17.72 16.32 -12.68
N ARG A 19 17.04 16.88 -13.68
CA ARG A 19 16.01 16.14 -14.43
C ARG A 19 16.68 14.95 -15.14
N TYR A 20 16.20 13.73 -14.84
CA TYR A 20 16.55 12.51 -15.55
C TYR A 20 15.31 12.02 -16.31
N VAL A 21 15.44 11.77 -17.61
CA VAL A 21 14.33 11.28 -18.44
C VAL A 21 14.54 9.79 -18.71
N VAL A 22 13.60 8.96 -18.25
CA VAL A 22 13.51 7.55 -18.64
C VAL A 22 12.99 7.48 -20.07
N THR A 23 13.79 6.90 -20.96
CA THR A 23 13.54 6.88 -22.41
C THR A 23 13.36 5.47 -22.98
N ASN A 24 13.54 4.43 -22.15
CA ASN A 24 13.32 3.04 -22.56
C ASN A 24 12.78 2.20 -21.39
N LEU A 25 12.26 1.02 -21.71
CA LEU A 25 11.69 0.06 -20.75
C LEU A 25 12.67 -1.06 -20.36
N ASN A 26 13.97 -0.90 -20.67
CA ASN A 26 14.97 -1.91 -20.36
C ASN A 26 15.20 -1.97 -18.84
N ASP A 27 15.57 -3.16 -18.33
CA ASP A 27 15.90 -3.35 -16.91
C ASP A 27 17.08 -2.48 -16.46
N SER A 28 18.05 -2.24 -17.33
CA SER A 28 19.28 -1.51 -17.00
C SER A 28 19.87 -0.75 -18.20
N GLY A 29 20.93 0.01 -17.93
CA GLY A 29 21.62 0.85 -18.91
C GLY A 29 21.08 2.27 -18.99
N ALA A 30 21.76 3.12 -19.76
CA ALA A 30 21.39 4.52 -19.92
C ALA A 30 19.94 4.67 -20.41
N GLY A 31 19.20 5.60 -19.82
CA GLY A 31 17.79 5.87 -20.12
C GLY A 31 16.79 4.90 -19.47
N SER A 32 17.25 3.90 -18.72
CA SER A 32 16.37 2.99 -17.95
C SER A 32 15.91 3.62 -16.63
N PHE A 33 14.81 3.11 -16.07
CA PHE A 33 14.36 3.49 -14.73
C PHE A 33 15.38 3.13 -13.64
N ARG A 34 16.03 1.96 -13.75
CA ARG A 34 17.08 1.54 -12.81
C ARG A 34 18.25 2.52 -12.79
N ASP A 35 18.75 2.93 -13.95
CA ASP A 35 19.80 3.95 -14.02
C ASP A 35 19.31 5.27 -13.42
N ALA A 36 18.08 5.68 -13.73
CA ALA A 36 17.49 6.93 -13.25
C ALA A 36 17.50 7.05 -11.71
N VAL A 37 17.10 6.00 -11.00
CA VAL A 37 16.98 6.00 -9.52
C VAL A 37 18.25 5.62 -8.77
N SER A 38 19.28 5.12 -9.47
CA SER A 38 20.52 4.61 -8.86
C SER A 38 21.47 5.68 -8.32
N GLN A 39 21.19 6.96 -8.54
CA GLN A 39 22.05 8.08 -8.16
C GLN A 39 21.21 9.19 -7.54
N PRO A 40 21.76 9.95 -6.58
CA PRO A 40 20.98 10.92 -5.85
C PRO A 40 20.71 12.21 -6.63
N HIS A 41 19.91 13.09 -6.03
CA HIS A 41 19.61 14.45 -6.53
C HIS A 41 18.99 14.46 -7.93
N ARG A 42 18.01 13.58 -8.18
CA ARG A 42 17.33 13.49 -9.48
C ARG A 42 15.83 13.62 -9.38
N THR A 43 15.26 14.35 -10.33
CA THR A 43 13.83 14.28 -10.65
C THR A 43 13.67 13.38 -11.87
N VAL A 44 13.17 12.17 -11.64
CA VAL A 44 12.91 11.15 -12.64
C VAL A 44 11.55 11.39 -13.29
N VAL A 45 11.57 11.64 -14.60
CA VAL A 45 10.39 11.78 -15.46
C VAL A 45 10.44 10.75 -16.59
N PHE A 46 9.32 10.47 -17.24
CA PHE A 46 9.18 9.38 -18.19
C PHE A 46 8.76 9.90 -19.57
N ALA A 47 9.54 9.55 -20.61
CA ALA A 47 9.15 9.73 -22.01
C ALA A 47 8.44 8.49 -22.59
N VAL A 48 8.44 7.39 -21.84
CA VAL A 48 7.85 6.10 -22.22
C VAL A 48 6.88 5.63 -21.14
N GLY A 49 5.81 4.95 -21.55
CA GLY A 49 4.86 4.26 -20.68
C GLY A 49 4.86 2.77 -21.00
N GLY A 50 4.38 1.94 -20.08
CA GLY A 50 4.35 0.48 -20.23
C GLY A 50 4.92 -0.26 -19.03
N ILE A 51 5.40 -1.48 -19.27
CA ILE A 51 5.94 -2.37 -18.24
C ILE A 51 7.46 -2.43 -18.38
N ILE A 52 8.17 -2.14 -17.29
CA ILE A 52 9.60 -2.35 -17.12
C ILE A 52 9.75 -3.70 -16.43
N TYR A 53 10.29 -4.69 -17.16
CA TYR A 53 10.59 -6.00 -16.61
C TYR A 53 11.94 -5.96 -15.91
N ILE A 54 11.98 -6.31 -14.63
CA ILE A 54 13.20 -6.35 -13.82
C ILE A 54 13.50 -7.77 -13.35
N THR A 55 14.77 -8.14 -13.37
CA THR A 55 15.23 -9.47 -12.97
C THR A 55 15.80 -9.50 -11.55
N SER A 56 16.16 -8.33 -11.03
CA SER A 56 16.71 -8.16 -9.68
C SER A 56 16.11 -6.93 -9.01
N ARG A 57 16.14 -6.90 -7.68
CA ARG A 57 15.66 -5.75 -6.91
C ARG A 57 16.30 -4.43 -7.40
N ILE A 58 15.48 -3.40 -7.54
CA ILE A 58 15.97 -2.02 -7.76
C ILE A 58 16.26 -1.39 -6.41
N VAL A 59 17.35 -0.64 -6.30
CA VAL A 59 17.67 0.18 -5.11
C VAL A 59 17.54 1.65 -5.51
N VAL A 60 16.73 2.39 -4.76
CA VAL A 60 16.50 3.82 -4.95
C VAL A 60 17.47 4.61 -4.07
N SER A 61 18.14 5.60 -4.66
CA SER A 61 19.03 6.51 -3.94
C SER A 61 18.28 7.60 -3.16
N HIS A 62 19.00 8.41 -2.40
CA HIS A 62 18.45 9.56 -1.67
C HIS A 62 18.23 10.78 -2.58
N ASP A 63 17.45 11.75 -2.12
CA ASP A 63 17.12 13.00 -2.83
C ASP A 63 16.54 12.76 -4.24
N ILE A 64 15.62 11.80 -4.33
CA ILE A 64 14.96 11.37 -5.56
C ILE A 64 13.51 11.81 -5.57
N THR A 65 13.06 12.39 -6.68
CA THR A 65 11.64 12.51 -7.00
C THR A 65 11.30 11.62 -8.20
N ILE A 66 10.45 10.62 -8.02
CA ILE A 66 9.89 9.80 -9.10
C ILE A 66 8.52 10.35 -9.47
N ALA A 67 8.45 11.03 -10.61
CA ALA A 67 7.23 11.62 -11.14
C ALA A 67 6.59 10.70 -12.20
N GLY A 68 6.09 9.54 -11.77
CA GLY A 68 5.46 8.53 -12.64
C GLY A 68 4.29 9.06 -13.46
N GLN A 69 3.67 10.15 -12.98
CA GLN A 69 2.56 10.83 -13.63
C GLN A 69 2.96 11.50 -14.97
N THR A 70 4.27 11.59 -15.27
CA THR A 70 4.78 12.08 -16.55
C THR A 70 4.78 11.03 -17.66
N ALA A 71 4.67 9.74 -17.32
CA ALA A 71 4.65 8.67 -18.30
C ALA A 71 3.43 8.81 -19.25
N PRO A 72 3.62 8.65 -20.57
CA PRO A 72 2.52 8.66 -21.53
C PRO A 72 1.62 7.44 -21.40
N GLY A 73 0.48 7.48 -22.09
CA GLY A 73 -0.46 6.36 -22.16
C GLY A 73 -1.06 6.02 -20.79
N GLN A 74 -0.97 4.74 -20.42
CA GLN A 74 -1.56 4.22 -19.18
C GLN A 74 -0.60 4.30 -17.96
N GLY A 75 0.53 5.00 -18.11
CA GLY A 75 1.53 5.18 -17.06
C GLY A 75 2.67 4.15 -17.11
N ILE A 76 3.34 3.97 -15.97
CA ILE A 76 4.53 3.11 -15.87
C ILE A 76 4.35 2.07 -14.76
N THR A 77 4.73 0.83 -15.07
CA THR A 77 4.70 -0.32 -14.16
C THR A 77 6.07 -0.95 -14.11
N VAL A 78 6.57 -1.24 -12.92
CA VAL A 78 7.77 -2.05 -12.70
C VAL A 78 7.32 -3.43 -12.25
N TYR A 79 7.74 -4.47 -12.98
CA TYR A 79 7.33 -5.84 -12.73
C TYR A 79 8.51 -6.82 -12.72
N GLY A 80 8.50 -7.77 -11.79
CA GLY A 80 9.36 -8.96 -11.84
C GLY A 80 10.24 -9.17 -10.61
N ASN A 81 10.48 -8.12 -9.82
CA ASN A 81 11.15 -8.19 -8.51
C ASN A 81 10.78 -6.96 -7.65
N GLY A 82 11.32 -6.84 -6.44
CA GLY A 82 11.03 -5.74 -5.51
C GLY A 82 11.82 -4.46 -5.78
N ILE A 83 11.49 -3.40 -5.03
CA ILE A 83 12.21 -2.14 -4.97
C ILE A 83 12.55 -1.80 -3.51
N SER A 84 13.76 -1.33 -3.27
CA SER A 84 14.25 -0.96 -1.95
C SER A 84 14.45 0.54 -1.87
N TYR A 85 13.89 1.13 -0.82
CA TYR A 85 14.18 2.49 -0.37
C TYR A 85 15.01 2.48 0.91
N SER A 86 15.53 1.33 1.34
CA SER A 86 16.51 1.27 2.43
C SER A 86 17.73 2.13 2.12
N ASN A 87 18.17 2.95 3.07
CA ASN A 87 19.21 4.00 2.94
C ASN A 87 18.84 5.16 1.99
N ALA A 88 17.58 5.29 1.58
CA ALA A 88 17.14 6.49 0.91
C ALA A 88 16.75 7.54 1.96
N ASP A 89 16.92 8.81 1.61
CA ASP A 89 16.39 9.93 2.37
C ASP A 89 15.75 10.93 1.40
N ASN A 90 14.77 11.72 1.86
CA ASN A 90 14.19 12.83 1.12
C ASN A 90 13.66 12.41 -0.26
N THR A 91 12.75 11.43 -0.28
CA THR A 91 12.20 10.92 -1.54
C THR A 91 10.71 11.23 -1.71
N ILE A 92 10.31 11.43 -2.96
CA ILE A 92 8.90 11.58 -3.34
C ILE A 92 8.63 10.63 -4.52
N THR A 93 7.72 9.68 -4.34
CA THR A 93 7.34 8.71 -5.37
C THR A 93 5.86 8.80 -5.64
N ARG A 94 5.49 9.08 -6.90
CA ARG A 94 4.09 9.26 -7.29
C ARG A 94 3.71 8.59 -8.59
N TYR A 95 2.46 8.13 -8.67
CA TYR A 95 1.82 7.62 -9.89
C TYR A 95 2.64 6.55 -10.63
N ILE A 96 3.14 5.57 -9.88
CA ILE A 96 3.89 4.42 -10.40
C ILE A 96 3.33 3.13 -9.80
N ARG A 97 3.35 2.06 -10.60
CA ARG A 97 2.93 0.72 -10.17
C ARG A 97 4.15 -0.16 -9.91
N TYR A 98 4.18 -0.83 -8.76
CA TYR A 98 5.18 -1.84 -8.42
C TYR A 98 4.50 -3.19 -8.26
N ARG A 99 4.96 -4.17 -9.02
CA ARG A 99 4.37 -5.51 -9.12
C ARG A 99 5.47 -6.55 -8.98
N MET A 100 5.73 -7.05 -7.77
CA MET A 100 6.88 -7.94 -7.58
C MET A 100 6.70 -9.28 -8.32
N GLY A 101 5.56 -9.95 -8.12
CA GLY A 101 5.22 -11.17 -8.83
C GLY A 101 5.99 -12.41 -8.33
N ILE A 102 5.61 -13.59 -8.83
CA ILE A 102 6.20 -14.88 -8.43
C ILE A 102 7.67 -14.98 -8.80
N SER A 103 8.13 -14.24 -9.81
CA SER A 103 9.53 -14.20 -10.25
C SER A 103 10.44 -13.42 -9.29
N GLY A 104 9.86 -12.60 -8.40
CA GLY A 104 10.61 -11.89 -7.40
C GLY A 104 11.24 -12.82 -6.36
N ASP A 105 12.26 -12.33 -5.69
CA ASP A 105 12.99 -13.08 -4.67
C ASP A 105 12.04 -13.60 -3.57
N SER A 106 12.26 -14.83 -3.11
CA SER A 106 11.48 -15.40 -2.00
C SER A 106 11.76 -14.69 -0.67
N GLY A 107 10.74 -14.54 0.19
CA GLY A 107 10.91 -13.96 1.53
C GLY A 107 11.34 -12.49 1.49
N LYS A 108 10.79 -11.76 0.52
CA LYS A 108 11.15 -10.39 0.20
C LYS A 108 9.90 -9.60 -0.20
N ASP A 109 9.95 -8.30 0.06
CA ASP A 109 8.79 -7.42 -0.16
C ASP A 109 8.82 -6.75 -1.53
N THR A 110 7.64 -6.30 -1.98
CA THR A 110 7.56 -5.46 -3.18
C THR A 110 8.21 -4.10 -2.94
N ILE A 111 7.89 -3.43 -1.82
CA ILE A 111 8.62 -2.27 -1.32
C ILE A 111 9.17 -2.60 0.06
N THR A 112 10.48 -2.38 0.25
CA THR A 112 11.15 -2.49 1.56
C THR A 112 11.82 -1.16 1.93
N ILE A 113 11.64 -0.74 3.19
CA ILE A 113 12.36 0.37 3.83
C ILE A 113 12.91 -0.13 5.18
N ALA A 114 14.22 -0.36 5.25
CA ALA A 114 14.87 -0.83 6.48
C ALA A 114 15.49 0.32 7.31
N GLU A 115 15.85 1.41 6.65
CA GLU A 115 16.52 2.57 7.22
C GLU A 115 16.33 3.77 6.27
N GLY A 116 16.36 4.98 6.82
CA GLY A 116 16.17 6.23 6.06
C GLY A 116 15.00 7.08 6.56
N ALA A 117 14.83 8.27 6.01
CA ALA A 117 13.84 9.23 6.48
C ALA A 117 13.21 10.09 5.39
N ASN A 118 12.11 10.76 5.73
CA ASN A 118 11.48 11.80 4.91
C ASN A 118 11.05 11.29 3.53
N MET A 119 10.11 10.36 3.50
CA MET A 119 9.63 9.77 2.24
C MET A 119 8.14 9.93 2.06
N ILE A 120 7.73 10.33 0.86
CA ILE A 120 6.33 10.43 0.46
C ILE A 120 6.06 9.45 -0.68
N PHE A 121 5.11 8.56 -0.44
CA PHE A 121 4.52 7.67 -1.43
C PHE A 121 3.07 8.11 -1.65
N ASP A 122 2.81 8.79 -2.76
CA ASP A 122 1.48 9.35 -3.04
C ASP A 122 0.96 8.87 -4.38
N HIS A 123 -0.26 8.31 -4.44
CA HIS A 123 -0.78 7.71 -5.66
C HIS A 123 0.12 6.59 -6.22
N VAL A 124 0.66 5.73 -5.36
CA VAL A 124 1.35 4.50 -5.82
C VAL A 124 0.39 3.32 -5.80
N SER A 125 0.63 2.33 -6.65
CA SER A 125 -0.08 1.05 -6.60
C SER A 125 0.95 -0.07 -6.44
N VAL A 126 0.88 -0.81 -5.35
CA VAL A 126 1.89 -1.80 -4.96
C VAL A 126 1.20 -3.14 -4.81
N SER A 127 1.70 -4.19 -5.45
CA SER A 127 1.12 -5.52 -5.29
C SER A 127 2.06 -6.69 -5.56
N TRP A 128 1.54 -7.87 -5.25
CA TRP A 128 2.14 -9.18 -5.52
C TRP A 128 3.45 -9.40 -4.79
N GLY A 129 3.52 -8.93 -3.54
CA GLY A 129 4.61 -9.24 -2.62
C GLY A 129 4.75 -10.74 -2.40
N ARG A 130 6.00 -11.20 -2.30
CA ARG A 130 6.37 -12.58 -1.96
C ARG A 130 6.38 -12.82 -0.45
N ASP A 131 6.62 -11.76 0.33
CA ASP A 131 6.53 -11.72 1.79
C ASP A 131 5.54 -10.62 2.22
N GLU A 132 5.89 -9.34 2.10
CA GLU A 132 4.93 -8.24 2.19
C GLU A 132 4.82 -7.40 0.91
N THR A 133 3.71 -6.67 0.79
CA THR A 133 3.52 -5.73 -0.31
C THR A 133 4.28 -4.42 -0.05
N PHE A 134 4.15 -3.83 1.13
CA PHE A 134 4.88 -2.62 1.51
C PHE A 134 5.33 -2.71 2.97
N SER A 135 6.62 -2.95 3.21
CA SER A 135 7.18 -3.08 4.56
C SER A 135 8.15 -1.96 4.93
N ILE A 136 8.00 -1.49 6.16
CA ILE A 136 8.85 -0.52 6.85
C ILE A 136 9.29 -1.18 8.15
N ASN A 137 10.60 -1.41 8.33
CA ASN A 137 11.12 -2.10 9.50
C ASN A 137 12.54 -1.65 9.85
N GLY A 138 12.67 -0.88 10.93
CA GLY A 138 13.96 -0.43 11.45
C GLY A 138 13.98 1.05 11.83
N PRO A 139 15.18 1.67 11.88
CA PRO A 139 15.35 3.09 12.18
C PRO A 139 14.91 3.96 10.99
N VAL A 140 13.61 3.99 10.76
CA VAL A 140 12.94 4.75 9.70
C VAL A 140 12.17 5.90 10.32
N SER A 141 12.07 7.05 9.67
CA SER A 141 11.26 8.15 10.23
C SER A 141 10.59 9.02 9.17
N ASN A 142 9.49 9.66 9.55
CA ASN A 142 8.77 10.63 8.71
C ASN A 142 8.39 10.06 7.33
N ILE A 143 7.56 9.01 7.34
CA ILE A 143 7.04 8.38 6.12
C ILE A 143 5.56 8.73 5.96
N THR A 144 5.16 9.09 4.74
CA THR A 144 3.75 9.27 4.36
C THR A 144 3.40 8.34 3.21
N ILE A 145 2.36 7.54 3.37
CA ILE A 145 1.69 6.77 2.32
C ILE A 145 0.30 7.39 2.13
N SER A 146 0.05 8.04 0.99
CA SER A 146 -1.22 8.74 0.73
C SER A 146 -1.86 8.36 -0.59
N ASP A 147 -3.20 8.33 -0.61
CA ASP A 147 -3.99 8.15 -1.84
C ASP A 147 -3.49 6.96 -2.69
N SER A 148 -3.03 5.88 -2.03
CA SER A 148 -2.32 4.77 -2.66
C SER A 148 -3.14 3.48 -2.62
N ILE A 149 -2.71 2.47 -3.36
CA ILE A 149 -3.28 1.13 -3.35
C ILE A 149 -2.20 0.15 -2.91
N ILE A 150 -2.45 -0.59 -1.83
CA ILE A 150 -1.63 -1.69 -1.33
C ILE A 150 -2.45 -2.97 -1.51
N ALA A 151 -2.21 -3.64 -2.63
CA ALA A 151 -3.11 -4.67 -3.11
C ALA A 151 -2.40 -5.98 -3.39
N GLN A 152 -3.25 -6.99 -3.46
CA GLN A 152 -2.99 -8.40 -3.27
C GLN A 152 -1.53 -8.87 -3.17
N GLY A 153 -1.08 -9.14 -1.96
CA GLY A 153 0.07 -10.02 -1.70
C GLY A 153 -0.20 -11.43 -2.25
N LEU A 154 0.86 -12.13 -2.69
CA LEU A 154 0.73 -13.48 -3.23
C LEU A 154 0.34 -14.48 -2.14
N GLN A 155 -0.42 -15.53 -2.50
CA GLN A 155 -0.99 -16.49 -1.56
C GLN A 155 0.02 -17.24 -0.69
N THR A 156 1.29 -17.32 -1.11
CA THR A 156 2.36 -17.93 -0.29
C THR A 156 2.58 -17.22 1.04
N HIS A 157 2.34 -15.90 1.08
CA HIS A 157 2.37 -15.07 2.28
C HIS A 157 1.66 -13.74 1.98
N SER A 158 0.32 -13.75 1.95
CA SER A 158 -0.45 -12.61 1.43
C SER A 158 -0.59 -11.49 2.47
N CYS A 159 0.39 -10.59 2.49
CA CYS A 159 0.47 -9.51 3.48
C CYS A 159 0.43 -8.12 2.84
N GLY A 160 -0.35 -7.20 3.43
CA GLY A 160 -0.35 -5.78 3.04
C GLY A 160 0.98 -5.10 3.39
N GLY A 161 1.42 -5.20 4.64
CA GLY A 161 2.67 -4.58 5.07
C GLY A 161 2.94 -4.64 6.57
N LEU A 162 4.22 -4.74 6.94
CA LEU A 162 4.69 -4.45 8.30
C LEU A 162 5.05 -2.96 8.40
N THR A 163 4.62 -2.30 9.46
CA THR A 163 5.00 -0.92 9.80
C THR A 163 5.58 -0.95 11.20
N GLN A 164 6.89 -1.20 11.28
CA GLN A 164 7.64 -1.34 12.52
C GLN A 164 8.69 -0.25 12.64
N THR A 165 8.32 0.87 13.27
CA THR A 165 9.24 1.96 13.55
C THR A 165 8.70 2.96 14.57
N ASP A 166 9.59 3.56 15.35
CA ASP A 166 9.26 4.63 16.31
C ASP A 166 9.30 6.02 15.65
N GLY A 167 9.84 6.13 14.43
CA GLY A 167 10.00 7.42 13.74
C GLY A 167 8.73 7.93 13.04
N GLY A 168 7.62 7.20 13.16
CA GLY A 168 6.30 7.62 12.71
C GLY A 168 6.01 7.38 11.22
N VAL A 169 4.82 6.84 10.95
CA VAL A 169 4.29 6.63 9.60
C VAL A 169 2.84 7.11 9.50
N SER A 170 2.55 8.06 8.61
CA SER A 170 1.19 8.41 8.19
C SER A 170 0.73 7.54 7.03
N ILE A 171 -0.43 6.90 7.19
CA ILE A 171 -1.13 6.17 6.13
C ILE A 171 -2.52 6.81 5.99
N ILE A 172 -2.73 7.48 4.87
CA ILE A 172 -3.86 8.40 4.67
C ILE A 172 -4.57 8.09 3.37
N ARG A 173 -5.90 7.92 3.36
CA ARG A 173 -6.69 7.70 2.13
C ARG A 173 -6.13 6.58 1.24
N THR A 174 -5.56 5.56 1.85
CA THR A 174 -4.96 4.43 1.16
C THR A 174 -5.92 3.25 1.18
N LEU A 175 -5.99 2.55 0.06
CA LEU A 175 -6.74 1.31 -0.09
C LEU A 175 -5.85 0.12 0.23
N TYR A 176 -6.22 -0.66 1.24
CA TYR A 176 -5.73 -2.02 1.44
C TYR A 176 -6.78 -3.00 0.95
N ILE A 177 -6.40 -3.92 0.08
CA ILE A 177 -7.39 -4.77 -0.61
C ILE A 177 -6.84 -6.14 -1.00
N ASP A 178 -7.64 -7.17 -0.71
CA ASP A 178 -7.38 -8.57 -1.07
C ASP A 178 -6.09 -9.17 -0.46
N ASN A 179 -5.56 -8.62 0.64
CA ASN A 179 -4.47 -9.25 1.38
C ASN A 179 -5.01 -10.11 2.52
N GLN A 180 -4.43 -11.28 2.77
CA GLN A 180 -4.88 -12.15 3.85
C GLN A 180 -4.69 -11.54 5.25
N THR A 181 -3.62 -10.76 5.45
CA THR A 181 -3.23 -10.25 6.78
C THR A 181 -2.39 -8.98 6.67
N ARG A 182 -2.06 -8.36 7.81
CA ARG A 182 -1.17 -7.19 7.96
C ARG A 182 -1.62 -6.01 7.06
N ASN A 183 -2.79 -5.44 7.34
CA ASN A 183 -3.43 -4.40 6.51
C ASN A 183 -3.50 -2.96 7.10
N PRO A 184 -2.47 -2.40 7.75
CA PRO A 184 -1.11 -2.91 8.03
C PRO A 184 -1.02 -3.73 9.33
N LYS A 185 0.17 -4.28 9.62
CA LYS A 185 0.57 -4.65 10.99
C LYS A 185 1.51 -3.59 11.55
N VAL A 186 1.11 -2.96 12.65
CA VAL A 186 1.82 -1.81 13.22
C VAL A 186 2.55 -2.20 14.50
N LYS A 187 3.76 -1.67 14.64
CA LYS A 187 4.56 -1.63 15.87
C LYS A 187 5.31 -0.29 15.91
N GLY A 188 5.17 0.47 16.98
CA GLY A 188 5.70 1.84 17.10
C GLY A 188 4.67 2.91 16.73
N VAL A 189 5.09 4.01 16.10
CA VAL A 189 4.26 5.21 15.90
C VAL A 189 3.53 5.19 14.55
N ASN A 190 2.21 5.34 14.57
CA ASN A 190 1.41 5.33 13.34
C ASN A 190 0.22 6.30 13.36
N GLU A 191 -0.04 6.91 12.22
CA GLU A 191 -1.32 7.55 11.91
C GLU A 191 -2.02 6.75 10.80
N PHE A 192 -3.23 6.29 11.05
CA PHE A 192 -4.07 5.55 10.11
C PHE A 192 -5.41 6.26 9.95
N VAL A 193 -5.50 7.11 8.93
CA VAL A 193 -6.60 8.08 8.76
C VAL A 193 -7.30 7.96 7.41
N ASN A 194 -8.62 7.88 7.40
CA ASN A 194 -9.45 7.89 6.20
C ASN A 194 -9.09 6.80 5.17
N ASN A 195 -8.59 5.65 5.62
CA ASN A 195 -8.27 4.53 4.75
C ASN A 195 -9.48 3.66 4.48
N VAL A 196 -9.42 2.90 3.38
CA VAL A 196 -10.37 1.84 3.07
C VAL A 196 -9.63 0.52 3.18
N VAL A 197 -10.18 -0.44 3.91
CA VAL A 197 -9.68 -1.81 3.95
C VAL A 197 -10.79 -2.73 3.48
N TYR A 198 -10.56 -3.51 2.43
CA TYR A 198 -11.58 -4.39 1.83
C TYR A 198 -11.06 -5.80 1.61
N ASN A 199 -11.92 -6.77 1.89
CA ASN A 199 -11.68 -8.18 1.56
C ASN A 199 -10.36 -8.73 2.12
N TRP A 200 -10.04 -8.40 3.37
CA TRP A 200 -8.92 -9.02 4.06
C TRP A 200 -9.24 -10.50 4.38
N GLY A 201 -8.20 -11.30 4.64
CA GLY A 201 -8.34 -12.70 5.08
C GLY A 201 -8.45 -12.84 6.59
N GLY A 202 -8.11 -14.02 7.12
CA GLY A 202 -8.20 -14.29 8.57
C GLY A 202 -7.26 -13.50 9.48
N GLY A 203 -6.37 -12.66 8.95
CA GLY A 203 -5.41 -11.89 9.76
C GLY A 203 -5.91 -10.54 10.28
N GLY A 204 -7.08 -10.09 9.82
CA GLY A 204 -7.66 -8.79 10.19
C GLY A 204 -7.33 -7.65 9.22
N GLY A 205 -8.13 -6.59 9.33
CA GLY A 205 -8.04 -5.36 8.56
C GLY A 205 -7.02 -4.37 9.11
N TYR A 206 -6.60 -4.51 10.37
CA TYR A 206 -5.49 -3.78 10.99
C TYR A 206 -4.92 -4.64 12.13
N ILE A 207 -3.60 -4.73 12.25
CA ILE A 207 -2.99 -5.51 13.34
C ILE A 207 -2.25 -4.57 14.28
N ALA A 208 -2.73 -4.47 15.52
CA ALA A 208 -2.02 -3.85 16.64
C ALA A 208 -0.93 -4.82 17.13
N GLY A 209 0.20 -4.84 16.42
CA GLY A 209 1.18 -5.89 16.51
C GLY A 209 1.87 -5.99 17.87
N ASP A 210 1.95 -7.20 18.39
CA ASP A 210 2.65 -7.51 19.64
C ASP A 210 4.14 -7.06 19.63
N SER A 211 4.55 -6.31 20.66
CA SER A 211 5.92 -5.84 20.87
C SER A 211 6.23 -5.62 22.35
N ASP A 212 7.49 -5.87 22.72
CA ASP A 212 8.03 -5.53 24.05
C ASP A 212 8.05 -4.00 24.29
N GLY A 213 8.14 -3.20 23.22
CA GLY A 213 8.09 -1.74 23.25
C GLY A 213 6.69 -1.17 23.00
N PRO A 214 6.42 0.08 23.43
CA PRO A 214 5.13 0.72 23.24
C PRO A 214 4.88 1.06 21.75
N SER A 215 3.62 1.04 21.35
CA SER A 215 3.15 1.60 20.08
C SER A 215 2.18 2.73 20.37
N GLU A 216 2.21 3.79 19.56
CA GLU A 216 1.33 4.96 19.69
C GLU A 216 0.61 5.20 18.37
N ALA A 217 -0.71 5.03 18.34
CA ALA A 217 -1.48 5.07 17.11
C ALA A 217 -2.69 6.01 17.16
N ASN A 218 -2.91 6.76 16.08
CA ASN A 218 -4.17 7.45 15.81
C ASN A 218 -4.91 6.73 14.68
N ILE A 219 -6.06 6.11 14.98
CA ILE A 219 -6.83 5.29 14.02
C ILE A 219 -8.20 5.90 13.80
N LEU A 220 -8.34 6.72 12.74
CA LEU A 220 -9.46 7.65 12.61
C LEU A 220 -10.19 7.56 11.26
N ASN A 221 -11.51 7.53 11.34
CA ASN A 221 -12.39 7.74 10.20
C ASN A 221 -12.10 6.78 9.03
N ASN A 222 -11.62 5.58 9.34
CA ASN A 222 -11.37 4.53 8.35
C ASN A 222 -12.67 3.75 8.08
N ILE A 223 -12.69 3.04 6.97
CA ILE A 223 -13.80 2.16 6.59
C ILE A 223 -13.26 0.76 6.30
N PHE A 224 -13.84 -0.22 6.97
CA PHE A 224 -13.49 -1.63 6.86
C PHE A 224 -14.69 -2.36 6.28
N ILE A 225 -14.52 -3.00 5.14
CA ILE A 225 -15.61 -3.68 4.45
C ILE A 225 -15.20 -5.15 4.23
N SER A 226 -15.98 -6.06 4.78
CA SER A 226 -15.76 -7.49 4.61
C SER A 226 -15.94 -7.89 3.15
N GLY A 227 -15.18 -8.89 2.71
CA GLY A 227 -15.35 -9.46 1.38
C GLY A 227 -15.29 -10.99 1.41
N PRO A 228 -15.35 -11.67 0.25
CA PRO A 228 -15.44 -13.13 0.20
C PRO A 228 -14.29 -13.88 0.89
N SER A 229 -13.11 -13.26 0.99
CA SER A 229 -11.93 -13.80 1.67
C SER A 229 -11.97 -13.56 3.19
N THR A 230 -12.85 -12.68 3.68
CA THR A 230 -12.99 -12.33 5.09
C THR A 230 -13.61 -13.50 5.85
N SER A 231 -12.75 -14.43 6.25
CA SER A 231 -13.10 -15.63 6.99
C SER A 231 -12.66 -15.51 8.45
N VAL A 232 -13.60 -15.65 9.37
CA VAL A 232 -13.35 -15.79 10.82
C VAL A 232 -13.28 -17.27 11.18
N HIS A 233 -12.22 -17.71 11.87
CA HIS A 233 -12.24 -19.01 12.56
C HIS A 233 -12.84 -18.83 13.96
N PRO A 234 -13.79 -19.70 14.37
CA PRO A 234 -14.39 -19.67 15.69
C PRO A 234 -13.44 -20.30 16.71
N CYS A 235 -13.00 -19.53 17.69
CA CYS A 235 -13.11 -20.00 19.06
C CYS A 235 -14.31 -19.24 19.63
N GLU A 236 -15.43 -19.95 19.63
CA GLU A 236 -16.64 -19.76 20.44
C GLU A 236 -16.56 -18.50 21.34
N ASP A 237 -17.30 -17.44 20.94
CA ASP A 237 -17.57 -16.21 21.71
C ASP A 237 -16.86 -14.89 21.34
N SER A 238 -16.33 -14.67 20.12
CA SER A 238 -15.93 -13.29 19.72
C SER A 238 -16.22 -12.95 18.26
N LEU A 239 -17.10 -11.95 18.10
CA LEU A 239 -17.51 -11.27 16.87
C LEU A 239 -16.42 -10.24 16.46
N LEU A 240 -16.26 -10.00 15.16
CA LEU A 240 -15.41 -8.96 14.55
C LEU A 240 -13.89 -9.04 14.82
N TYR A 241 -13.11 -9.49 13.83
CA TYR A 241 -11.66 -9.22 13.77
C TYR A 241 -11.34 -8.21 12.66
N VAL A 242 -11.95 -7.03 12.73
CA VAL A 242 -11.45 -5.88 11.97
C VAL A 242 -10.03 -5.55 12.45
N PHE A 243 -9.84 -5.57 13.77
CA PHE A 243 -8.56 -5.39 14.42
C PHE A 243 -8.09 -6.71 15.04
N SER A 244 -6.79 -7.00 14.98
CA SER A 244 -6.19 -8.17 15.66
C SER A 244 -4.91 -7.76 16.40
N CYS A 245 -4.59 -8.43 17.52
CA CYS A 245 -3.34 -8.19 18.29
C CYS A 245 -2.29 -9.29 18.11
N SER A 246 -2.69 -10.48 17.64
CA SER A 246 -1.83 -11.63 17.45
C SER A 246 -2.41 -12.60 16.42
N TRP A 247 -1.56 -13.45 15.83
CA TRP A 247 -2.01 -14.61 15.04
C TRP A 247 -2.69 -15.65 15.95
N LEU A 248 -2.30 -15.70 17.22
CA LEU A 248 -2.80 -16.68 18.20
C LEU A 248 -3.97 -16.09 18.98
N ALA A 249 -5.14 -16.74 18.88
CA ALA A 249 -6.33 -16.45 19.69
C ALA A 249 -6.06 -16.47 21.21
N SER A 250 -4.96 -17.08 21.66
CA SER A 250 -4.53 -17.13 23.07
C SER A 250 -3.81 -15.86 23.56
N HIS A 251 -3.48 -14.91 22.69
CA HIS A 251 -2.86 -13.62 23.04
C HIS A 251 -3.73 -12.45 22.55
N PRO A 252 -4.96 -12.30 23.06
CA PRO A 252 -5.89 -11.27 22.58
C PRO A 252 -5.52 -9.86 23.03
N ARG A 253 -4.46 -9.66 23.83
CA ARG A 253 -4.14 -8.37 24.44
C ARG A 253 -2.82 -7.83 23.93
N ASN A 254 -2.81 -6.53 23.65
CA ASN A 254 -1.58 -5.78 23.49
C ASN A 254 -1.69 -4.49 24.30
N ALA A 255 -1.48 -4.59 25.61
CA ALA A 255 -1.51 -3.45 26.52
C ALA A 255 -0.41 -2.41 26.24
N ASN A 256 0.60 -2.77 25.45
CA ASN A 256 1.66 -1.86 24.99
C ASN A 256 1.23 -1.07 23.74
N PHE A 257 0.07 -1.36 23.16
CA PHE A 257 -0.45 -0.64 22.00
C PHE A 257 -1.42 0.44 22.45
N HIS A 258 -0.92 1.67 22.56
CA HIS A 258 -1.67 2.85 22.98
C HIS A 258 -2.34 3.48 21.76
N ALA A 259 -3.66 3.38 21.64
CA ALA A 259 -4.36 3.94 20.48
C ALA A 259 -5.48 4.91 20.86
N TYR A 260 -5.53 6.03 20.15
CA TYR A 260 -6.73 6.85 20.06
C TYR A 260 -7.52 6.43 18.81
N VAL A 261 -8.73 5.92 19.02
CA VAL A 261 -9.61 5.44 17.95
C VAL A 261 -10.85 6.32 17.84
N SER A 262 -11.32 6.59 16.62
CA SER A 262 -12.55 7.37 16.45
C SER A 262 -13.18 7.15 15.09
N ASN A 263 -14.51 7.01 15.07
CA ASN A 263 -15.34 7.04 13.86
C ASN A 263 -14.90 6.03 12.78
N ASN A 264 -14.37 4.87 13.17
CA ASN A 264 -14.05 3.79 12.23
C ASN A 264 -15.34 3.03 11.89
N TYR A 265 -15.68 2.94 10.60
CA TYR A 265 -16.88 2.30 10.09
C TYR A 265 -16.58 0.85 9.69
N TYR A 266 -17.51 -0.06 9.96
CA TYR A 266 -17.41 -1.46 9.58
C TYR A 266 -18.68 -1.97 8.91
N ASP A 267 -18.49 -2.64 7.78
CA ASP A 267 -19.53 -3.32 6.99
C ASP A 267 -19.21 -4.84 6.92
N PRO A 268 -20.06 -5.71 7.50
CA PRO A 268 -19.77 -7.12 7.66
C PRO A 268 -20.28 -8.06 6.55
N ASP A 269 -21.39 -7.74 5.88
CA ASP A 269 -22.31 -8.78 5.43
C ASP A 269 -22.28 -9.05 3.91
N GLN A 270 -21.52 -8.25 3.16
CA GLN A 270 -21.29 -8.46 1.73
C GLN A 270 -22.58 -8.45 0.90
N ASP A 271 -23.63 -7.78 1.40
CA ASP A 271 -24.94 -7.77 0.76
C ASP A 271 -25.02 -6.83 -0.47
N GLY A 272 -23.96 -6.02 -0.67
CA GLY A 272 -23.84 -5.06 -1.75
C GLY A 272 -24.34 -3.66 -1.41
N THR A 273 -24.67 -3.40 -0.15
CA THR A 273 -25.12 -2.12 0.39
C THR A 273 -24.17 -1.68 1.50
N LEU A 274 -23.79 -0.41 1.48
CA LEU A 274 -23.00 0.17 2.58
C LEU A 274 -23.90 0.61 3.75
N ASP A 275 -24.29 -0.32 4.62
CA ASP A 275 -25.22 -0.07 5.74
C ASP A 275 -24.77 -0.62 7.11
N GLY A 276 -23.48 -0.95 7.23
CA GLY A 276 -22.78 -1.18 8.50
C GLY A 276 -22.78 0.00 9.49
N TRP A 277 -21.89 -0.05 10.49
CA TRP A 277 -21.92 0.84 11.66
C TRP A 277 -20.54 1.34 12.10
N ILE A 278 -20.54 2.37 12.96
CA ILE A 278 -19.31 2.84 13.62
C ILE A 278 -18.94 1.88 14.75
N LEU A 279 -17.70 1.40 14.74
CA LEU A 279 -17.14 0.55 15.78
C LEU A 279 -17.05 1.30 17.11
N ALA A 280 -17.67 0.74 18.14
CA ALA A 280 -17.55 1.23 19.51
C ALA A 280 -16.14 0.96 20.06
N GLU A 281 -15.65 1.84 20.93
CA GLU A 281 -14.37 1.72 21.64
C GLU A 281 -14.44 0.60 22.69
N THR A 282 -14.35 -0.65 22.23
CA THR A 282 -14.39 -1.84 23.07
C THR A 282 -13.26 -2.78 22.71
N THR A 283 -12.83 -3.56 23.70
CA THR A 283 -11.76 -4.55 23.54
C THR A 283 -12.16 -5.67 22.57
N GLU A 284 -13.46 -5.93 22.37
CA GLU A 284 -13.98 -6.81 21.32
C GLU A 284 -13.68 -6.25 19.92
N ASN A 285 -13.95 -4.96 19.67
CA ASN A 285 -13.75 -4.37 18.35
C ASN A 285 -12.28 -4.10 18.02
N TYR A 286 -11.45 -3.83 19.03
CA TYR A 286 -10.05 -3.40 18.85
C TYR A 286 -9.02 -4.35 19.48
N SER A 287 -9.38 -5.58 19.82
CA SER A 287 -8.48 -6.60 20.38
C SER A 287 -7.72 -6.17 21.65
N ASP A 288 -8.43 -5.72 22.68
CA ASP A 288 -7.87 -5.47 24.03
C ASP A 288 -6.55 -4.65 24.05
N ILE A 289 -6.52 -3.58 23.25
CA ILE A 289 -5.48 -2.53 23.24
C ILE A 289 -5.69 -1.51 24.36
N ASP A 290 -4.68 -0.68 24.63
CA ASP A 290 -4.79 0.43 25.59
C ASP A 290 -5.37 1.69 24.95
N PHE A 291 -6.65 1.95 25.19
CA PHE A 291 -7.33 3.12 24.63
C PHE A 291 -6.88 4.43 25.28
N GLN A 292 -6.53 5.40 24.43
CA GLN A 292 -6.14 6.73 24.86
C GLN A 292 -7.32 7.70 24.78
N ALA A 293 -7.51 8.54 25.80
CA ALA A 293 -8.59 9.54 25.83
C ALA A 293 -8.35 10.73 24.87
N SER A 294 -7.11 10.93 24.43
CA SER A 294 -6.72 11.99 23.50
C SER A 294 -5.79 11.45 22.43
N LYS A 295 -5.82 12.07 21.26
CA LYS A 295 -4.88 11.78 20.16
C LYS A 295 -3.44 11.87 20.64
N TYR A 296 -2.64 10.92 20.20
CA TYR A 296 -1.19 11.06 20.25
C TYR A 296 -0.78 12.31 19.44
N PRO A 297 0.10 13.20 19.96
CA PRO A 297 0.50 14.43 19.29
C PRO A 297 1.34 14.14 18.05
N TYR A 298 0.67 13.95 16.91
CA TYR A 298 1.28 13.65 15.62
C TYR A 298 0.74 14.57 14.52
N PRO A 299 1.56 14.99 13.53
CA PRO A 299 1.07 15.76 12.39
C PRO A 299 -0.04 15.00 11.66
N THR A 300 -1.16 15.67 11.41
CA THR A 300 -2.34 15.05 10.79
C THR A 300 -2.89 15.88 9.64
N VAL A 301 -3.87 15.31 8.93
CA VAL A 301 -4.61 16.02 7.88
C VAL A 301 -5.37 17.22 8.47
N LYS A 302 -5.38 18.32 7.72
CA LYS A 302 -6.14 19.53 8.09
C LYS A 302 -7.65 19.29 8.15
N THR A 303 -8.14 18.35 7.34
CA THR A 303 -9.57 18.02 7.24
C THR A 303 -9.73 16.51 7.28
N LEU A 304 -10.41 16.02 8.31
CA LEU A 304 -10.85 14.64 8.41
C LEU A 304 -12.13 14.47 7.60
N LEU A 305 -12.13 13.52 6.68
CA LEU A 305 -13.33 13.12 5.95
C LEU A 305 -14.19 12.20 6.81
N SER A 306 -15.50 12.15 6.57
CA SER A 306 -16.32 11.05 7.08
C SER A 306 -15.87 9.71 6.45
N PRO A 307 -16.15 8.54 7.05
CA PRO A 307 -15.77 7.25 6.45
C PRO A 307 -16.34 7.04 5.04
N THR A 308 -17.56 7.51 4.77
CA THR A 308 -18.21 7.42 3.46
C THR A 308 -17.62 8.40 2.44
N ASP A 309 -17.25 9.61 2.87
CA ASP A 309 -16.48 10.54 2.03
C ASP A 309 -15.07 10.01 1.75
N ALA A 310 -14.45 9.35 2.72
CA ALA A 310 -13.17 8.67 2.56
C ALA A 310 -13.27 7.54 1.54
N LEU A 311 -14.30 6.69 1.61
CA LEU A 311 -14.59 5.68 0.61
C LEU A 311 -14.72 6.30 -0.78
N THR A 312 -15.56 7.33 -0.91
CA THR A 312 -15.76 8.04 -2.18
C THR A 312 -14.44 8.59 -2.70
N LYS A 313 -13.61 9.18 -1.82
CA LYS A 313 -12.31 9.74 -2.19
C LYS A 313 -11.32 8.67 -2.64
N VAL A 314 -11.23 7.56 -1.92
CA VAL A 314 -10.34 6.43 -2.25
C VAL A 314 -10.76 5.76 -3.55
N MET A 315 -12.05 5.42 -3.69
CA MET A 315 -12.60 4.95 -4.95
C MET A 315 -12.38 5.93 -6.08
N THR A 316 -12.23 7.22 -5.77
CA THR A 316 -12.05 8.27 -6.76
C THR A 316 -10.62 8.57 -7.21
N SER A 317 -9.64 8.41 -6.34
CA SER A 317 -8.30 8.86 -6.69
C SER A 317 -7.19 7.93 -6.25
N ALA A 318 -7.46 6.86 -5.50
CA ALA A 318 -6.37 6.03 -5.02
C ALA A 318 -5.61 5.34 -6.17
N GLY A 319 -4.30 5.20 -6.01
CA GLY A 319 -3.43 4.45 -6.90
C GLY A 319 -2.83 5.27 -8.04
N ALA A 320 -2.20 4.59 -9.00
CA ALA A 320 -1.27 5.22 -9.93
C ALA A 320 -1.90 5.82 -11.20
N SER A 321 -3.23 5.92 -11.28
CA SER A 321 -3.95 6.44 -12.44
C SER A 321 -4.35 7.91 -12.25
N LYS A 322 -3.81 8.83 -13.08
CA LYS A 322 -4.21 10.26 -13.09
C LYS A 322 -5.68 10.46 -13.45
N VAL A 323 -6.14 9.72 -14.45
CA VAL A 323 -7.52 9.70 -14.91
C VAL A 323 -8.01 8.30 -14.64
N ARG A 324 -9.14 8.18 -13.96
CA ARG A 324 -9.62 6.85 -13.61
C ARG A 324 -10.09 6.12 -14.84
N ASP A 325 -9.70 4.87 -14.91
CA ASP A 325 -10.11 3.98 -15.97
C ASP A 325 -11.62 3.76 -15.90
N ARG A 326 -12.30 3.82 -17.05
CA ARG A 326 -13.71 3.40 -17.14
C ARG A 326 -13.80 1.93 -16.68
N PRO A 327 -14.75 1.59 -15.77
CA PRO A 327 -15.01 0.21 -15.41
C PRO A 327 -15.26 -0.61 -16.67
N LEU A 328 -14.52 -1.70 -16.81
CA LEU A 328 -14.78 -2.64 -17.89
C LEU A 328 -15.96 -3.52 -17.51
N VAL A 329 -16.69 -4.01 -18.51
CA VAL A 329 -17.75 -5.01 -18.29
C VAL A 329 -17.09 -6.29 -17.79
N ASP A 330 -17.67 -6.86 -16.73
CA ASP A 330 -17.31 -8.10 -16.07
C ASP A 330 -18.65 -8.78 -15.74
N THR A 331 -19.04 -9.72 -16.60
CA THR A 331 -20.40 -10.29 -16.67
C THR A 331 -20.66 -11.27 -15.53
N ASP A 332 -19.68 -12.10 -15.16
CA ASP A 332 -19.80 -13.07 -14.06
C ASP A 332 -19.35 -12.54 -12.69
N ARG A 333 -18.81 -11.31 -12.68
CA ARG A 333 -18.39 -10.55 -11.51
C ARG A 333 -17.20 -11.16 -10.79
N ASP A 334 -16.37 -11.94 -11.47
CA ASP A 334 -15.21 -12.57 -10.86
C ASP A 334 -13.99 -11.65 -10.72
N GLY A 335 -14.09 -10.43 -11.27
CA GLY A 335 -13.08 -9.38 -11.24
C GLY A 335 -12.11 -9.40 -12.42
N ILE A 336 -12.41 -10.17 -13.47
CA ILE A 336 -11.76 -10.10 -14.77
C ILE A 336 -12.68 -9.41 -15.77
N PRO A 337 -12.18 -8.48 -16.59
CA PRO A 337 -12.99 -7.91 -17.67
C PRO A 337 -13.33 -8.91 -18.79
N ASP A 338 -14.58 -8.94 -19.27
CA ASP A 338 -15.03 -9.77 -20.41
C ASP A 338 -14.08 -9.62 -21.62
N SER A 339 -13.66 -8.39 -21.90
CA SER A 339 -12.74 -8.08 -23.02
C SER A 339 -11.37 -8.73 -22.87
N TYR A 340 -10.88 -8.88 -21.63
CA TYR A 340 -9.65 -9.59 -21.35
C TYR A 340 -9.85 -11.09 -21.52
N GLU A 341 -10.95 -11.61 -20.99
CA GLU A 341 -11.26 -13.04 -21.02
C GLU A 341 -11.41 -13.57 -22.44
N ILE A 342 -12.19 -12.87 -23.27
CA ILE A 342 -12.34 -13.19 -24.70
C ILE A 342 -10.98 -13.18 -25.40
N ALA A 343 -10.11 -12.21 -25.08
CA ALA A 343 -8.80 -12.08 -25.71
C ALA A 343 -7.79 -13.16 -25.24
N HIS A 344 -8.01 -13.78 -24.08
CA HIS A 344 -7.09 -14.74 -23.46
C HIS A 344 -7.68 -16.15 -23.31
N GLY A 345 -8.88 -16.39 -23.85
CA GLY A 345 -9.51 -17.71 -23.91
C GLY A 345 -10.11 -18.19 -22.58
N THR A 346 -10.38 -17.30 -21.64
CA THR A 346 -11.17 -17.59 -20.42
C THR A 346 -12.64 -17.25 -20.66
N ASN A 347 -13.54 -17.56 -19.71
CA ASN A 347 -14.98 -17.51 -19.96
C ASN A 347 -15.69 -16.36 -19.21
N PRO A 348 -16.19 -15.31 -19.92
CA PRO A 348 -16.88 -14.17 -19.31
C PRO A 348 -18.14 -14.44 -18.50
N THR A 349 -18.62 -15.68 -18.50
CA THR A 349 -19.88 -16.07 -17.85
C THR A 349 -19.68 -17.06 -16.71
N VAL A 350 -18.42 -17.42 -16.40
CA VAL A 350 -18.08 -18.44 -15.41
C VAL A 350 -16.93 -17.94 -14.58
N ASN A 351 -17.16 -17.76 -13.28
CA ASN A 351 -16.11 -17.33 -12.34
C ASN A 351 -14.93 -18.31 -12.38
N ASP A 352 -13.92 -17.90 -13.14
CA ASP A 352 -12.71 -18.65 -13.42
C ASP A 352 -11.46 -17.87 -12.99
N SER A 353 -11.65 -16.72 -12.35
CA SER A 353 -10.62 -15.81 -11.88
C SER A 353 -9.52 -16.44 -11.04
N ALA A 354 -9.85 -17.49 -10.29
CA ALA A 354 -8.95 -18.24 -9.43
C ALA A 354 -8.19 -19.35 -10.16
N ASN A 355 -8.55 -19.70 -11.40
CA ASN A 355 -7.85 -20.71 -12.17
C ASN A 355 -6.42 -20.26 -12.48
N ILE A 356 -5.49 -21.19 -12.33
CA ILE A 356 -4.08 -20.94 -12.55
C ILE A 356 -3.75 -21.11 -14.03
N ALA A 357 -3.32 -20.02 -14.67
CA ALA A 357 -2.81 -20.01 -16.02
C ALA A 357 -1.45 -20.75 -16.10
N SER A 358 -1.03 -21.11 -17.31
CA SER A 358 0.21 -21.86 -17.57
C SER A 358 1.49 -21.16 -17.07
N ASN A 359 1.43 -19.86 -16.82
CA ASN A 359 2.52 -19.06 -16.27
C ASN A 359 2.57 -19.04 -14.73
N GLY A 360 1.70 -19.81 -14.05
CA GLY A 360 1.69 -19.95 -12.59
C GLY A 360 0.90 -18.88 -11.85
N TYR A 361 0.23 -17.96 -12.55
CA TYR A 361 -0.63 -16.94 -11.94
C TYR A 361 -2.11 -17.29 -12.10
N ALA A 362 -2.92 -16.85 -11.14
CA ALA A 362 -4.37 -16.82 -11.32
C ALA A 362 -4.74 -15.89 -12.49
N ASN A 363 -5.76 -16.26 -13.28
CA ASN A 363 -6.24 -15.50 -14.45
C ASN A 363 -6.41 -14.00 -14.11
N LYS A 364 -6.91 -13.71 -12.91
CA LYS A 364 -7.14 -12.34 -12.44
C LYS A 364 -5.88 -11.49 -12.33
N LEU A 365 -4.79 -12.07 -11.82
CA LEU A 365 -3.52 -11.37 -11.67
C LEU A 365 -2.93 -11.01 -13.04
N MET A 366 -3.15 -11.87 -14.04
CA MET A 366 -2.72 -11.62 -15.41
C MET A 366 -3.50 -10.49 -16.06
N SER A 367 -4.81 -10.41 -15.81
CA SER A 367 -5.61 -9.27 -16.27
C SER A 367 -5.10 -7.96 -15.67
N HIS A 368 -4.78 -7.92 -14.37
CA HIS A 368 -4.24 -6.73 -13.70
C HIS A 368 -2.83 -6.33 -14.17
N LEU A 369 -2.03 -7.28 -14.69
CA LEU A 369 -0.71 -6.97 -15.26
C LEU A 369 -0.83 -6.32 -16.63
N LEU A 370 -1.66 -6.91 -17.49
CA LEU A 370 -1.75 -6.59 -18.91
C LEU A 370 -2.73 -5.46 -19.21
N VAL A 371 -3.81 -5.42 -18.45
CA VAL A 371 -4.72 -4.29 -18.39
C VAL A 371 -4.11 -3.38 -17.34
N SER A 372 -3.25 -2.44 -17.73
CA SER A 372 -2.57 -1.52 -16.80
C SER A 372 -3.50 -0.48 -16.15
N LYS A 373 -4.73 -0.90 -15.86
CA LYS A 373 -5.81 -0.20 -15.18
C LYS A 373 -5.88 -0.68 -13.74
N GLU A 374 -6.31 0.18 -12.83
CA GLU A 374 -6.55 -0.19 -11.44
C GLU A 374 -7.91 -0.93 -11.30
N LEU A 375 -7.98 -2.15 -11.86
CA LEU A 375 -9.18 -3.01 -11.84
C LEU A 375 -9.67 -3.33 -10.41
N THR A 376 -8.76 -3.23 -9.45
CA THR A 376 -8.97 -3.43 -8.01
C THR A 376 -10.12 -2.57 -7.42
N LEU A 377 -10.34 -1.35 -7.93
CA LEU A 377 -11.40 -0.46 -7.43
C LEU A 377 -12.81 -0.86 -7.90
N SER A 378 -12.92 -1.59 -9.02
CA SER A 378 -14.21 -2.04 -9.55
C SER A 378 -14.94 -3.02 -8.64
N LYS A 379 -14.23 -3.65 -7.71
CA LYS A 379 -14.81 -4.52 -6.68
C LYS A 379 -15.57 -3.74 -5.62
N ILE A 380 -15.06 -2.57 -5.23
CA ILE A 380 -15.62 -1.75 -4.15
C ILE A 380 -16.82 -0.95 -4.67
N SER A 381 -16.78 -0.48 -5.93
CA SER A 381 -17.91 0.21 -6.56
C SER A 381 -19.16 -0.68 -6.75
N ARG A 382 -19.13 -1.94 -6.29
CA ARG A 382 -20.27 -2.86 -6.28
C ARG A 382 -21.00 -2.86 -4.94
N ILE A 383 -20.48 -2.14 -3.95
CA ILE A 383 -20.98 -2.01 -2.57
C ILE A 383 -21.75 -0.68 -2.39
N THR A 384 -21.57 0.25 -3.33
CA THR A 384 -22.22 1.57 -3.40
C THR A 384 -23.06 1.68 -4.65
#